data_AF-A0A2D4IMU6-F1
#
_entry.id   AF-A0A2D4IMU6-F1
#
_cell.length_a   1.000
_cell.length_b   1.000
_cell.length_c   1.000
_cell.angle_alpha   90.00
_cell.angle_beta   90.00
_cell.angle_gamma   90.00
#
_symmetry.space_group_name_H-M   'P 1'
#
loop_
_entity.id
_entity.type
_entity.pdbx_description
1 polymer ?
#
loop_
_entity_poly.entity_id
_entity_poly.type
_entity_poly.pdbx_seq_one_letter_code
_entity_poly.pdbx_strand_id
1 'polypeptide(L)'
;VGRFNERFILSLVSCKTCLVVDEQLNILPISSHAANISALPPRSQEETQSPRDVELKELKESLQDTQPVGTLVDVCKTLDQAKGVLKFIEAISEKTLRSTVALTAARGRGKSAALGLAIAGAVAFGYSNIFVTSPSPDNLHTLFEFVFKGFDALQYQEHLDYEIIQSLNPEFSKAVVRVNVFREHRQTIQYI
;
A
#
# COMPACT_ATOMS: atom_id res chain seq x y z
N VAL A 1 -2.60 4.90 -40.81
CA VAL A 1 -3.35 3.64 -40.56
C VAL A 1 -3.40 3.38 -39.07
N GLY A 2 -4.60 3.27 -38.49
CA GLY A 2 -4.83 3.15 -37.04
C GLY A 2 -4.61 1.74 -36.49
N ARG A 3 -3.40 1.19 -36.63
CA ARG A 3 -3.08 -0.19 -36.25
C ARG A 3 -3.35 -0.52 -34.76
N PHE A 4 -3.24 0.48 -33.89
CA PHE A 4 -3.61 0.30 -32.47
C PHE A 4 -5.12 0.06 -32.32
N ASN A 5 -5.95 0.85 -33.00
CA ASN A 5 -7.41 0.74 -32.89
C ASN A 5 -7.90 -0.62 -33.40
N GLU A 6 -7.35 -1.10 -34.52
CA GLU A 6 -7.66 -2.44 -35.05
C GLU A 6 -7.29 -3.53 -34.04
N ARG A 7 -6.08 -3.49 -33.48
CA ARG A 7 -5.63 -4.46 -32.47
C ARG A 7 -6.42 -4.37 -31.16
N PHE A 8 -6.78 -3.16 -30.74
CA PHE A 8 -7.57 -2.94 -29.53
C PHE A 8 -8.96 -3.57 -29.67
N ILE A 9 -9.66 -3.33 -30.78
CA ILE A 9 -10.97 -3.94 -31.04
C ILE A 9 -10.87 -5.46 -31.05
N LEU A 10 -9.88 -6.03 -31.77
CA LEU A 10 -9.66 -7.48 -31.77
C LEU A 10 -9.35 -8.04 -30.37
N SER A 11 -8.63 -7.29 -29.54
CA SER A 11 -8.36 -7.69 -28.15
C SER A 11 -9.63 -7.75 -27.31
N LEU A 12 -10.60 -6.83 -27.53
CA LEU A 12 -11.88 -6.84 -26.84
C LEU A 12 -12.71 -8.08 -27.19
N VAL A 13 -12.70 -8.52 -28.45
CA VAL A 13 -13.38 -9.76 -28.87
C VAL A 13 -12.82 -10.99 -28.15
N SER A 14 -11.50 -11.03 -27.93
CA SER A 14 -10.84 -12.14 -27.23
C SER A 14 -10.97 -12.10 -25.69
N CYS A 15 -11.41 -10.97 -25.12
CA CYS A 15 -11.47 -10.75 -23.68
C CYS A 15 -12.76 -11.33 -23.08
N LYS A 16 -12.65 -12.43 -22.31
CA LYS A 16 -13.78 -13.11 -21.66
C LYS A 16 -14.52 -12.27 -20.60
N THR A 17 -13.90 -11.19 -20.14
CA THR A 17 -14.47 -10.26 -19.15
C THR A 17 -14.96 -8.96 -19.79
N CYS A 18 -15.05 -8.89 -21.12
CA CYS A 18 -15.48 -7.71 -21.86
C CYS A 18 -16.88 -7.93 -22.47
N LEU A 19 -17.82 -7.05 -22.13
CA LEU A 19 -19.16 -7.06 -22.70
C LEU A 19 -19.36 -5.82 -23.58
N VAL A 20 -19.77 -6.02 -24.83
CA VAL A 20 -20.12 -4.94 -25.75
C VAL A 20 -21.65 -4.83 -25.82
N VAL A 21 -22.17 -3.65 -25.51
CA VAL A 21 -23.61 -3.36 -25.47
C VAL A 21 -23.95 -2.15 -26.33
N ASP A 22 -25.19 -2.07 -26.80
CA ASP A 22 -25.73 -0.89 -27.47
C ASP A 22 -26.30 0.13 -26.48
N GLU A 23 -26.85 1.24 -27.00
CA GLU A 23 -27.48 2.32 -26.21
C GLU A 23 -28.70 1.86 -25.40
N GLN A 24 -29.29 0.72 -25.74
CA GLN A 24 -30.44 0.13 -25.06
C GLN A 24 -30.03 -1.00 -24.09
N LEU A 25 -28.73 -1.20 -23.87
CA LEU A 25 -28.14 -2.28 -23.07
C LEU A 25 -28.36 -3.69 -23.63
N ASN A 26 -28.63 -3.83 -24.93
CA ASN A 26 -28.66 -5.13 -25.57
C ASN A 26 -27.24 -5.66 -25.79
N ILE A 27 -27.01 -6.94 -25.53
CA ILE A 27 -25.71 -7.59 -25.74
C ILE A 27 -25.49 -7.84 -27.23
N LEU A 28 -24.37 -7.35 -27.76
CA LEU A 28 -24.02 -7.56 -29.18
C LEU A 28 -23.39 -8.96 -29.41
N PRO A 29 -23.56 -9.55 -30.62
CA PRO A 29 -23.05 -10.89 -30.93
C PRO A 29 -21.53 -11.08 -30.79
N ILE A 30 -20.77 -9.98 -30.81
CA ILE A 30 -19.32 -9.98 -30.61
C ILE A 30 -18.93 -10.47 -29.20
N SER A 31 -19.84 -10.36 -28.23
CA SER A 31 -19.71 -10.90 -26.88
C SER A 31 -20.53 -12.18 -26.69
N SER A 32 -20.52 -13.09 -27.68
CA SER A 32 -21.24 -14.37 -27.62
C SER A 32 -20.91 -15.23 -26.39
N HIS A 33 -19.70 -15.06 -25.82
CA HIS A 33 -19.29 -15.71 -24.57
C HIS A 33 -20.17 -15.32 -23.37
N ALA A 34 -20.81 -14.15 -23.41
CA ALA A 34 -21.66 -13.65 -22.34
C ALA A 34 -22.93 -14.49 -22.14
N ALA A 35 -23.42 -15.16 -23.18
CA ALA A 35 -24.59 -16.03 -23.09
C ALA A 35 -24.38 -17.22 -22.13
N ASN A 36 -23.14 -17.62 -21.89
CA ASN A 36 -22.79 -18.72 -21.01
C ASN A 36 -22.37 -18.27 -19.59
N ILE A 37 -22.44 -16.96 -19.29
CA ILE A 37 -22.12 -16.44 -17.97
C ILE A 37 -23.29 -16.70 -17.04
N SER A 38 -23.12 -17.61 -16.09
CA SER A 38 -24.04 -17.80 -14.98
C SER A 38 -23.62 -16.94 -13.79
N ALA A 39 -24.60 -16.38 -13.10
CA ALA A 39 -24.36 -15.71 -11.83
C ALA A 39 -23.82 -16.72 -10.81
N LEU A 40 -22.74 -16.38 -10.14
CA LEU A 40 -22.29 -17.14 -8.97
C LEU A 40 -23.37 -17.06 -7.88
N PRO A 41 -23.60 -18.14 -7.11
CA PRO A 41 -24.53 -18.10 -5.99
C PRO A 41 -24.09 -17.02 -4.98
N PRO A 42 -25.04 -16.38 -4.29
CA PRO A 42 -24.72 -15.42 -3.23
C PRO A 42 -23.88 -16.12 -2.16
N ARG A 43 -22.67 -15.61 -1.93
CA ARG A 43 -21.70 -16.20 -0.97
C ARG A 43 -22.25 -16.11 0.45
N SER A 44 -22.21 -17.22 1.18
CA SER A 44 -22.48 -17.27 2.62
C SER A 44 -21.32 -16.64 3.41
N GLN A 45 -21.57 -16.10 4.61
CA GLN A 45 -20.57 -15.35 5.40
C GLN A 45 -19.31 -16.18 5.75
N GLU A 46 -19.39 -17.51 5.74
CA GLU A 46 -18.28 -18.42 6.03
C GLU A 46 -17.39 -18.70 4.79
N GLU A 47 -17.93 -18.60 3.57
CA GLU A 47 -17.18 -18.74 2.31
C GLU A 47 -16.40 -17.47 1.92
N THR A 48 -16.42 -16.43 2.77
CA THR A 48 -15.93 -15.09 2.43
C THR A 48 -14.41 -14.97 2.47
N GLN A 49 -13.70 -15.86 3.18
CA GLN A 49 -12.26 -15.73 3.36
C GLN A 49 -11.53 -16.55 2.30
N SER A 50 -10.79 -15.88 1.43
CA SER A 50 -9.86 -16.58 0.54
C SER A 50 -8.79 -17.29 1.37
N PRO A 51 -8.14 -18.35 0.87
CA PRO A 51 -7.03 -19.00 1.59
C PRO A 51 -5.95 -18.00 2.05
N ARG A 52 -5.71 -16.94 1.26
CA ARG A 52 -4.77 -15.87 1.60
C ARG A 52 -5.23 -14.97 2.75
N ASP A 53 -6.54 -14.82 2.93
CA ASP A 53 -7.10 -14.03 4.03
C ASP A 53 -7.02 -14.80 5.36
N VAL A 54 -7.19 -16.13 5.30
CA VAL A 54 -6.97 -17.02 6.45
C VAL A 54 -5.50 -16.99 6.85
N GLU A 55 -4.58 -17.17 5.90
CA GLU A 55 -3.13 -17.06 6.15
C GLU A 55 -2.74 -15.68 6.73
N LEU A 56 -3.38 -14.60 6.28
CA LEU A 56 -3.12 -13.26 6.80
C LEU A 56 -3.58 -13.14 8.27
N LYS A 57 -4.74 -13.72 8.61
CA LYS A 57 -5.24 -13.75 9.99
C LYS A 57 -4.30 -14.53 10.90
N GLU A 58 -3.91 -15.74 10.50
CA GLU A 58 -2.95 -16.55 11.25
C GLU A 58 -1.63 -15.81 11.47
N LEU A 59 -1.12 -15.13 10.42
CA LEU A 59 0.10 -14.32 10.53
C LEU A 59 -0.07 -13.17 11.53
N LYS A 60 -1.20 -12.46 11.51
CA LYS A 60 -1.49 -11.39 12.47
C LYS A 60 -1.56 -11.89 13.90
N GLU A 61 -2.28 -12.99 14.12
CA GLU A 61 -2.40 -13.64 15.44
C GLU A 61 -1.04 -14.08 15.97
N SER A 62 -0.19 -14.67 15.12
CA SER A 62 1.14 -15.12 15.51
C SER A 62 2.10 -13.99 15.93
N LEU A 63 1.86 -12.76 15.46
CA LEU A 63 2.72 -11.60 15.71
C LEU A 63 2.14 -10.62 16.73
N GLN A 64 0.95 -10.88 17.29
CA GLN A 64 0.22 -9.96 18.15
C GLN A 64 1.03 -9.48 19.37
N ASP A 65 1.80 -10.39 19.97
CA ASP A 65 2.62 -10.11 21.16
C ASP A 65 3.97 -9.46 20.83
N THR A 66 4.38 -9.45 19.55
CA THR A 66 5.68 -8.92 19.12
C THR A 66 5.57 -7.45 18.72
N GLN A 67 5.63 -6.55 19.69
CA GLN A 67 5.58 -5.11 19.43
C GLN A 67 6.97 -4.56 19.02
N PRO A 68 7.05 -3.58 18.09
CA PRO A 68 5.96 -2.87 17.38
C PRO A 68 5.44 -3.58 16.13
N VAL A 69 5.97 -4.76 15.80
CA VAL A 69 5.72 -5.47 14.54
C VAL A 69 4.26 -5.90 14.38
N GLY A 70 3.68 -6.50 15.43
CA GLY A 70 2.30 -6.98 15.43
C GLY A 70 1.31 -5.87 15.11
N THR A 71 1.46 -4.71 15.73
CA THR A 71 0.60 -3.54 15.50
C THR A 71 0.68 -3.03 14.05
N LEU A 72 1.88 -2.99 13.45
CA LEU A 72 2.05 -2.55 12.06
C LEU A 72 1.55 -3.58 11.04
N VAL A 73 1.74 -4.87 11.33
CA VAL A 73 1.24 -5.97 10.49
C VAL A 73 -0.30 -6.04 10.57
N ASP A 74 -0.91 -5.69 11.69
CA ASP A 74 -2.36 -5.66 11.81
C ASP A 74 -3.01 -4.60 10.90
N VAL A 75 -2.32 -3.49 10.61
CA VAL A 75 -2.79 -2.47 9.66
C VAL A 75 -2.79 -2.99 8.20
N CYS A 76 -2.01 -4.03 7.89
CA CYS A 76 -1.90 -4.56 6.53
C CYS A 76 -3.20 -5.21 6.04
N LYS A 77 -3.49 -5.03 4.75
CA LYS A 77 -4.71 -5.52 4.10
C LYS A 77 -4.53 -6.81 3.32
N THR A 78 -3.31 -7.12 2.90
CA THR A 78 -3.00 -8.34 2.15
C THR A 78 -1.81 -9.07 2.75
N LEU A 79 -1.77 -10.38 2.56
CA LEU A 79 -0.66 -11.23 2.96
C LEU A 79 0.68 -10.75 2.39
N ASP A 80 0.71 -10.36 1.12
CA ASP A 80 1.93 -9.89 0.44
C ASP A 80 2.44 -8.59 1.05
N GLN A 81 1.55 -7.68 1.44
CA GLN A 81 1.91 -6.45 2.15
C GLN A 81 2.48 -6.77 3.54
N ALA A 82 1.81 -7.63 4.31
CA ALA A 82 2.25 -8.05 5.64
C ALA A 82 3.65 -8.68 5.62
N LYS A 83 3.88 -9.63 4.71
CA LYS A 83 5.20 -10.26 4.51
C LYS A 83 6.26 -9.24 4.09
N GLY A 84 5.91 -8.27 3.24
CA GLY A 84 6.82 -7.20 2.83
C GLY A 84 7.21 -6.29 4.01
N VAL A 85 6.24 -5.84 4.80
CA VAL A 85 6.47 -5.02 5.99
C VAL A 85 7.31 -5.77 7.03
N LEU A 86 7.01 -7.04 7.29
CA LEU A 86 7.78 -7.89 8.19
C LEU A 86 9.25 -7.96 7.76
N LYS A 87 9.52 -8.18 6.46
CA LYS A 87 10.89 -8.25 5.95
C LYS A 87 11.66 -6.94 6.10
N PHE A 88 10.99 -5.80 5.91
CA PHE A 88 11.60 -4.50 6.17
C PHE A 88 11.94 -4.32 7.64
N ILE A 89 11.00 -4.66 8.53
CA ILE A 89 11.20 -4.53 9.97
C ILE A 89 12.32 -5.44 10.47
N GLU A 90 12.40 -6.68 10.00
CA GLU A 90 13.52 -7.59 10.29
C GLU A 90 14.86 -6.95 9.93
N ALA A 91 14.98 -6.40 8.72
CA ALA A 91 16.20 -5.74 8.26
C ALA A 91 16.54 -4.47 9.09
N ILE A 92 15.53 -3.73 9.52
CA ILE A 92 15.67 -2.57 10.42
C ILE A 92 16.17 -3.02 11.80
N SER A 93 15.66 -4.15 12.31
CA SER A 93 15.98 -4.69 13.64
C SER A 93 17.37 -5.34 13.71
N GLU A 94 17.91 -5.81 12.59
CA GLU A 94 19.21 -6.48 12.52
C GLU A 94 20.39 -5.54 12.86
N LYS A 95 20.18 -4.22 12.77
CA LYS A 95 21.18 -3.17 13.07
C LYS A 95 22.54 -3.36 12.36
N THR A 96 22.55 -4.00 11.19
CA THR A 96 23.75 -4.11 10.36
C THR A 96 24.08 -2.74 9.75
N LEU A 97 25.37 -2.38 9.70
CA LEU A 97 25.81 -1.07 9.20
C LEU A 97 25.46 -0.82 7.72
N ARG A 98 25.29 -1.90 6.95
CA ARG A 98 24.93 -1.85 5.53
C ARG A 98 23.98 -2.99 5.22
N SER A 99 22.72 -2.65 5.01
CA SER A 99 21.71 -3.56 4.46
C SER A 99 20.99 -2.85 3.32
N THR A 100 20.61 -3.59 2.28
CA THR A 100 19.84 -3.06 1.15
C THR A 100 18.70 -4.02 0.87
N VAL A 101 17.47 -3.52 1.02
CA VAL A 101 16.25 -4.27 0.76
C VAL A 101 15.55 -3.63 -0.43
N ALA A 102 15.24 -4.43 -1.45
CA ALA A 102 14.54 -3.98 -2.65
C ALA A 102 13.14 -4.58 -2.72
N LEU A 103 12.10 -3.73 -2.74
CA LEU A 103 10.72 -4.15 -2.97
C LEU A 103 10.33 -3.95 -4.44
N THR A 104 10.13 -5.05 -5.15
CA THR A 104 9.67 -5.02 -6.56
C THR A 104 8.20 -5.43 -6.64
N ALA A 105 7.38 -4.61 -7.31
CA ALA A 105 5.98 -4.93 -7.58
C ALA A 105 5.45 -4.12 -8.77
N ALA A 106 4.38 -4.62 -9.39
CA ALA A 106 3.65 -3.91 -10.43
C ALA A 106 2.99 -2.60 -9.91
N ARG A 107 2.60 -1.72 -10.84
CA ARG A 107 1.87 -0.48 -10.52
C ARG A 107 0.57 -0.81 -9.78
N GLY A 108 0.24 -0.04 -8.75
CA GLY A 108 -1.01 -0.19 -7.98
C GLY A 108 -1.01 -1.30 -6.92
N ARG A 109 0.11 -1.99 -6.66
CA ARG A 109 0.19 -3.08 -5.67
C ARG A 109 0.50 -2.64 -4.22
N GLY A 110 0.48 -1.35 -3.91
CA GLY A 110 0.65 -0.86 -2.53
C GLY A 110 2.10 -0.71 -2.03
N LYS A 111 3.09 -0.51 -2.92
CA LYS A 111 4.51 -0.34 -2.52
C LYS A 111 4.72 0.81 -1.53
N SER A 112 4.19 2.00 -1.83
CA SER A 112 4.30 3.16 -0.94
C SER A 112 3.62 2.92 0.41
N ALA A 113 2.52 2.17 0.43
CA ALA A 113 1.84 1.83 1.67
C ALA A 113 2.70 0.93 2.57
N ALA A 114 3.32 -0.11 2.00
CA ALA A 114 4.22 -0.99 2.74
C ALA A 114 5.48 -0.24 3.25
N LEU A 115 6.06 0.61 2.42
CA LEU A 115 7.21 1.44 2.81
C LEU A 115 6.86 2.45 3.91
N GLY A 116 5.66 3.05 3.86
CA GLY A 116 5.20 3.99 4.89
C GLY A 116 5.07 3.32 6.27
N LEU A 117 4.46 2.13 6.33
CA LEU A 117 4.38 1.34 7.57
C LEU A 117 5.77 0.93 8.08
N ALA A 118 6.68 0.56 7.17
CA ALA A 118 8.05 0.23 7.54
C ALA A 118 8.82 1.43 8.12
N ILE A 119 8.61 2.64 7.58
CA ILE A 119 9.19 3.88 8.13
C ILE A 119 8.65 4.17 9.53
N ALA A 120 7.34 4.00 9.76
CA ALA A 120 6.78 4.11 11.11
C ALA A 120 7.43 3.10 12.09
N GLY A 121 7.69 1.88 11.61
CA GLY A 121 8.48 0.88 12.34
C GLY A 121 9.90 1.37 12.64
N ALA A 122 10.63 1.92 11.66
CA ALA A 122 11.97 2.46 11.87
C ALA A 122 12.01 3.56 12.93
N VAL A 123 10.99 4.42 12.96
CA VAL A 123 10.84 5.42 14.04
C VAL A 123 10.67 4.73 15.39
N ALA A 124 9.80 3.73 15.49
CA ALA A 124 9.60 2.95 16.73
C ALA A 124 10.85 2.16 17.18
N PHE A 125 11.72 1.74 16.25
CA PHE A 125 13.02 1.12 16.56
C PHE A 125 14.11 2.13 16.93
N GLY A 126 13.79 3.43 16.91
CA GLY A 126 14.65 4.51 17.39
C GLY A 126 15.64 5.06 16.37
N TYR A 127 15.37 4.92 15.06
CA TYR A 127 16.20 5.55 14.03
C TYR A 127 15.96 7.07 14.01
N SER A 128 17.02 7.86 14.14
CA SER A 128 16.88 9.32 14.31
C SER A 128 16.67 10.10 13.01
N ASN A 129 17.33 9.73 11.91
CA ASN A 129 17.22 10.46 10.65
C ASN A 129 16.85 9.50 9.53
N ILE A 130 15.65 9.66 8.99
CA ILE A 130 15.11 8.87 7.89
C ILE A 130 14.94 9.79 6.69
N PHE A 131 15.63 9.48 5.60
CA PHE A 131 15.55 10.26 4.37
C PHE A 131 14.73 9.52 3.32
N VAL A 132 13.83 10.25 2.67
CA VAL A 132 12.96 9.75 1.61
C VAL A 132 13.29 10.52 0.34
N THR A 133 13.46 9.81 -0.78
CA THR A 133 13.72 10.39 -2.09
C THR A 133 12.57 10.08 -3.06
N SER A 134 12.20 11.05 -3.87
CA SER A 134 11.25 10.89 -4.98
C SER A 134 11.48 11.99 -6.02
N PRO A 135 11.12 11.77 -7.30
CA PRO A 135 11.26 12.79 -8.34
C PRO A 135 10.42 14.06 -8.11
N SER A 136 9.36 13.96 -7.32
CA SER A 136 8.48 15.07 -6.92
C SER A 136 7.87 14.76 -5.55
N PRO A 137 7.74 15.75 -4.65
CA PRO A 137 7.17 15.56 -3.32
C PRO A 137 5.70 15.11 -3.36
N ASP A 138 4.95 15.44 -4.41
CA ASP A 138 3.54 15.01 -4.56
C ASP A 138 3.38 13.48 -4.61
N ASN A 139 4.40 12.77 -5.11
CA ASN A 139 4.40 11.31 -5.17
C ASN A 139 4.46 10.64 -3.78
N LEU A 140 4.78 11.41 -2.74
CA LEU A 140 4.94 10.90 -1.37
C LEU A 140 3.66 10.97 -0.55
N HIS A 141 2.56 11.52 -1.08
CA HIS A 141 1.30 11.61 -0.36
C HIS A 141 0.88 10.28 0.26
N THR A 142 0.83 9.21 -0.55
CA THR A 142 0.46 7.86 -0.05
C THR A 142 1.53 7.27 0.88
N LEU A 143 2.80 7.61 0.73
CA LEU A 143 3.84 7.14 1.65
C LEU A 143 3.58 7.72 3.05
N PHE A 144 3.46 9.05 3.15
CA PHE A 144 3.23 9.74 4.43
C PHE A 144 1.87 9.40 5.04
N GLU A 145 0.82 9.22 4.24
CA GLU A 145 -0.48 8.73 4.74
C GLU A 145 -0.33 7.41 5.51
N PHE A 146 0.50 6.48 5.00
CA PHE A 146 0.75 5.20 5.68
C PHE A 146 1.77 5.30 6.81
N VAL A 147 2.66 6.29 6.82
CA VAL A 147 3.46 6.64 8.02
C VAL A 147 2.51 7.06 9.15
N PHE A 148 1.56 7.96 8.87
CA PHE A 148 0.60 8.44 9.87
C PHE A 148 -0.34 7.33 10.34
N LYS A 149 -0.84 6.46 9.44
CA LYS A 149 -1.59 5.27 9.86
C LYS A 149 -0.78 4.33 10.77
N GLY A 150 0.53 4.20 10.52
CA GLY A 150 1.43 3.45 11.40
C GLY A 150 1.59 4.13 12.76
N PHE A 151 1.74 5.46 12.78
CA PHE A 151 1.77 6.27 13.99
C PHE A 151 0.48 6.17 14.81
N ASP A 152 -0.69 6.26 14.18
CA ASP A 152 -1.99 6.08 14.83
C ASP A 152 -2.09 4.70 15.48
N ALA A 153 -1.67 3.64 14.77
CA ALA A 153 -1.66 2.28 15.31
C ALA A 153 -0.71 2.15 16.50
N LEU A 154 0.45 2.81 16.45
CA LEU A 154 1.44 2.88 17.54
C LEU A 154 1.10 3.94 18.61
N GLN A 155 -0.10 4.53 18.55
CA GLN A 155 -0.61 5.52 19.50
C GLN A 155 0.25 6.79 19.62
N TYR A 156 0.86 7.23 18.53
CA TYR A 156 1.50 8.54 18.43
C TYR A 156 0.43 9.60 18.15
N GLN A 157 0.50 10.74 18.83
CA GLN A 157 -0.45 11.83 18.68
C GLN A 157 0.15 13.02 17.92
N GLU A 158 -0.58 13.53 16.92
CA GLU A 158 -0.18 14.75 16.20
C GLU A 158 -0.14 15.94 17.16
N HIS A 159 0.85 16.83 16.98
CA HIS A 159 1.13 18.00 17.81
C HIS A 159 1.61 17.73 19.23
N LEU A 160 1.61 16.48 19.68
CA LEU A 160 2.19 16.05 20.97
C LEU A 160 3.47 15.27 20.75
N ASP A 161 3.40 14.21 19.95
CA ASP A 161 4.52 13.31 19.68
C ASP A 161 5.23 13.65 18.37
N TYR A 162 4.53 14.26 17.41
CA TYR A 162 5.10 14.63 16.12
C TYR A 162 4.45 15.88 15.50
N GLU A 163 5.17 16.53 14.60
CA GLU A 163 4.74 17.71 13.86
C GLU A 163 5.00 17.53 12.36
N ILE A 164 4.02 17.93 11.54
CA ILE A 164 4.09 17.84 10.08
C ILE A 164 4.46 19.21 9.50
N ILE A 165 5.54 19.25 8.72
CA ILE A 165 5.98 20.43 7.98
C ILE A 165 5.65 20.25 6.51
N GLN A 166 4.79 21.12 6.00
CA GLN A 166 4.38 21.18 4.61
C GLN A 166 5.20 22.20 3.81
N SER A 167 5.27 21.99 2.50
CA SER A 167 5.91 22.92 1.57
C SER A 167 5.17 24.25 1.49
N LEU A 168 5.92 25.36 1.46
CA LEU A 168 5.40 26.70 1.21
C LEU A 168 5.33 27.03 -0.30
N ASN A 169 5.95 26.22 -1.16
CA ASN A 169 5.94 26.46 -2.60
C ASN A 169 4.56 26.08 -3.19
N PRO A 170 3.85 27.00 -3.86
CA PRO A 170 2.55 26.72 -4.49
C PRO A 170 2.59 25.57 -5.50
N GLU A 171 3.73 25.34 -6.16
CA GLU A 171 3.90 24.25 -7.14
C GLU A 171 3.76 22.86 -6.52
N PHE A 172 4.03 22.73 -5.21
CA PHE A 172 4.04 21.45 -4.50
C PHE A 172 2.76 21.22 -3.70
N SER A 173 1.68 21.96 -3.95
CA SER A 173 0.33 21.67 -3.42
C SER A 173 0.27 21.33 -1.91
N LYS A 174 1.08 22.00 -1.08
CA LYS A 174 1.24 21.71 0.37
C LYS A 174 1.72 20.28 0.71
N ALA A 175 2.52 19.67 -0.16
CA ALA A 175 3.12 18.37 0.08
C ALA A 175 3.93 18.35 1.37
N VAL A 176 3.91 17.22 2.07
CA VAL A 176 4.69 17.00 3.29
C VAL A 176 6.16 16.90 2.93
N VAL A 177 6.99 17.80 3.50
CA VAL A 177 8.43 17.86 3.24
C VAL A 177 9.21 17.24 4.40
N ARG A 178 8.74 17.45 5.63
CA ARG A 178 9.41 16.93 6.82
C ARG A 178 8.37 16.57 7.89
N VAL A 179 8.63 15.50 8.62
CA VAL A 179 7.92 15.14 9.84
C VAL A 179 8.96 15.10 10.95
N ASN A 180 8.75 15.88 12.01
CA ASN A 180 9.58 15.83 13.21
C ASN A 180 8.85 15.00 14.27
N VAL A 181 9.54 14.06 14.89
CA VAL A 181 9.00 13.22 15.97
C VAL A 181 9.84 13.47 17.22
N PHE A 182 9.18 13.58 18.37
CA PHE A 182 9.79 14.01 19.63
C PHE A 182 9.44 13.11 20.83
N ARG A 183 8.68 12.02 20.63
CA ARG A 183 8.13 11.17 21.71
C ARG A 183 9.19 10.65 22.68
N GLU A 184 10.24 10.02 22.18
CA GLU A 184 11.36 9.53 23.01
C GLU A 184 12.61 10.40 22.86
N HIS A 185 12.98 10.66 21.61
CA HIS A 185 14.09 11.52 21.23
C HIS A 185 13.75 12.24 19.92
N ARG A 186 14.59 13.20 19.52
CA ARG A 186 14.38 13.90 18.26
C ARG A 186 14.65 12.97 17.09
N GLN A 187 13.61 12.70 16.31
CA GLN A 187 13.69 11.95 15.07
C GLN A 187 13.11 12.79 13.93
N THR A 188 13.61 12.58 12.72
CA THR A 188 13.15 13.31 11.54
C THR A 188 12.95 12.37 10.37
N ILE A 189 11.81 12.53 9.68
CA ILE A 189 11.57 11.95 8.37
C ILE A 189 11.59 13.12 7.38
N GLN A 190 12.54 13.13 6.46
CA GLN A 190 12.73 14.26 5.55
C GLN A 190 12.78 13.81 4.09
N TYR A 191 12.02 14.54 3.26
CA TYR A 191 12.17 14.49 1.82
C TYR A 191 13.44 15.24 1.38
N ILE A 192 14.23 14.62 0.51
CA ILE A 192 15.43 15.20 -0.12
C ILE A 192 15.37 15.09 -1.65
#